data_AF-A0AAW8BZ22-F1
#
_entry.id   AF-A0AAW8BZ22-F1
#
_cell.length_a   1.000
_cell.length_b   1.000
_cell.length_c   1.000
_cell.angle_alpha   90.00
_cell.angle_beta   90.00
_cell.angle_gamma   90.00
#
_symmetry.space_group_name_H-M   'P 1'
#
loop_
_entity.id
_entity.type
_entity.pdbx_description
1 polymer ?
#
loop_
_entity_poly.entity_id
_entity_poly.type
_entity_poly.pdbx_seq_one_letter_code
_entity_poly.pdbx_strand_id
1 'polypeptide(L)'
;MSDYLIHLTGSLENLTAILSEGFIRPTRPCSWQRKIAEHAPIPRLACLSEIPLEFIDRLTRRCGLYGVAFTRPFVAKAGGTRVWYLDGENPLSNRYFDQILRLIDERDFQDDLWQLAPFVDPTGAGYRFDWEREWRVPNGLRFALRDVAFVLTPDEDGQQQITEEVEFHGAFLVPGDIGVSWDSTLESLGRAVEAKVIEFRRAYSTPVEYLPWDEGGFVWIVEKLSTDDAMAEFFDSLEPSIFDAIYDHLDGESTEWLRMSDLDSLRD
;
A
#
# COMPACT_ATOMS: atom_id res chain seq x y z
N MET A 1 1.01 -8.68 -24.99
CA MET A 1 1.38 -8.62 -23.56
C MET A 1 0.75 -7.37 -23.01
N SER A 2 0.17 -7.39 -21.80
CA SER A 2 -0.63 -6.27 -21.28
C SER A 2 0.21 -5.03 -20.99
N ASP A 3 -0.37 -3.85 -21.13
CA ASP A 3 0.24 -2.58 -20.72
C ASP A 3 0.17 -2.35 -19.20
N TYR A 4 -0.52 -3.24 -18.49
CA TYR A 4 -0.78 -3.14 -17.06
C TYR A 4 -0.08 -4.22 -16.25
N LEU A 5 0.24 -3.87 -15.01
CA LEU A 5 0.82 -4.72 -13.99
C LEU A 5 -0.11 -4.73 -12.77
N ILE A 6 -0.48 -5.92 -12.33
CA ILE A 6 -1.50 -6.11 -11.30
C ILE A 6 -0.87 -6.68 -10.04
N HIS A 7 -1.03 -6.00 -8.92
CA HIS A 7 -0.80 -6.58 -7.60
C HIS A 7 -2.10 -7.23 -7.11
N LEU A 8 -2.08 -8.52 -6.83
CA LEU A 8 -3.25 -9.24 -6.32
C LEU A 8 -3.18 -9.42 -4.80
N THR A 9 -4.36 -9.45 -4.19
CA THR A 9 -4.55 -9.68 -2.76
C THR A 9 -5.77 -10.56 -2.49
N GLY A 10 -5.73 -11.26 -1.37
CA GLY A 10 -6.72 -12.28 -1.00
C GLY A 10 -8.01 -11.73 -0.36
N SER A 11 -8.04 -10.47 0.06
CA SER A 11 -9.18 -9.87 0.77
C SER A 11 -9.43 -8.43 0.36
N LEU A 12 -10.71 -8.03 0.47
CA LEU A 12 -11.13 -6.64 0.29
C LEU A 12 -10.43 -5.73 1.31
N GLU A 13 -10.33 -6.17 2.56
CA GLU A 13 -9.63 -5.43 3.63
C GLU A 13 -8.19 -5.04 3.24
N ASN A 14 -7.43 -5.97 2.66
CA ASN A 14 -6.08 -5.68 2.21
C ASN A 14 -6.05 -4.71 1.02
N LEU A 15 -6.99 -4.85 0.08
CA LEU A 15 -7.11 -3.90 -1.04
C LEU A 15 -7.43 -2.51 -0.52
N THR A 16 -8.38 -2.39 0.41
CA THR A 16 -8.74 -1.15 1.08
C THR A 16 -7.55 -0.54 1.83
N ALA A 17 -6.78 -1.33 2.55
CA ALA A 17 -5.56 -0.89 3.21
C ALA A 17 -4.54 -0.34 2.18
N ILE A 18 -4.29 -1.08 1.10
CA ILE A 18 -3.37 -0.66 0.02
C ILE A 18 -3.79 0.68 -0.57
N LEU A 19 -5.07 0.85 -0.89
CA LEU A 19 -5.60 2.09 -1.47
C LEU A 19 -5.60 3.25 -0.48
N SER A 20 -5.99 3.01 0.78
CA SER A 20 -6.01 4.05 1.81
C SER A 20 -4.62 4.55 2.20
N GLU A 21 -3.61 3.68 2.17
CA GLU A 21 -2.21 4.02 2.47
C GLU A 21 -1.42 4.52 1.25
N GLY A 22 -1.93 4.29 0.03
CA GLY A 22 -1.19 4.55 -1.21
C GLY A 22 0.10 3.72 -1.30
N PHE A 23 0.10 2.50 -0.75
CA PHE A 23 1.31 1.69 -0.63
C PHE A 23 1.06 0.18 -0.72
N ILE A 24 1.72 -0.47 -1.68
CA ILE A 24 1.87 -1.92 -1.68
C ILE A 24 3.09 -2.26 -0.82
N ARG A 25 2.82 -2.80 0.36
CA ARG A 25 3.85 -3.24 1.29
C ARG A 25 4.62 -4.43 0.69
N PRO A 26 5.96 -4.40 0.77
CA PRO A 26 6.75 -5.52 0.27
C PRO A 26 6.59 -6.74 1.18
N THR A 27 6.42 -7.91 0.59
CA THR A 27 6.21 -9.15 1.34
C THR A 27 7.52 -9.91 1.54
N ARG A 28 7.46 -11.01 2.31
CA ARG A 28 8.63 -11.89 2.50
C ARG A 28 9.03 -12.50 1.15
N PRO A 29 10.34 -12.65 0.91
CA PRO A 29 10.83 -13.33 -0.29
C PRO A 29 10.21 -14.72 -0.46
N CYS A 30 9.82 -15.05 -1.69
CA CYS A 30 9.31 -16.38 -2.07
C CYS A 30 10.41 -17.21 -2.74
N SER A 31 10.12 -18.49 -3.03
CA SER A 31 10.93 -19.35 -3.90
C SER A 31 12.45 -19.31 -3.64
N TRP A 32 13.25 -18.99 -4.65
CA TRP A 32 14.71 -18.92 -4.57
C TRP A 32 15.20 -17.74 -3.73
N GLN A 33 14.49 -16.62 -3.75
CA GLN A 33 14.81 -15.44 -2.95
C GLN A 33 14.67 -15.74 -1.47
N ARG A 34 13.75 -16.63 -1.08
CA ARG A 34 13.66 -17.13 0.31
C ARG A 34 14.95 -17.82 0.75
N LYS A 35 15.50 -18.70 -0.10
CA LYS A 35 16.76 -19.41 0.20
C LYS A 35 17.93 -18.43 0.33
N ILE A 36 18.00 -17.45 -0.56
CA ILE A 36 19.03 -16.39 -0.48
C ILE A 36 18.87 -15.58 0.82
N ALA A 37 17.64 -15.18 1.16
CA ALA A 37 17.34 -14.36 2.33
C ALA A 37 17.71 -15.02 3.67
N GLU A 38 17.83 -16.35 3.72
CA GLU A 38 18.28 -17.09 4.90
C GLU A 38 19.77 -16.87 5.20
N HIS A 39 20.56 -16.50 4.19
CA HIS A 39 22.02 -16.40 4.29
C HIS A 39 22.56 -14.98 4.04
N ALA A 40 21.77 -14.12 3.40
CA ALA A 40 22.24 -12.81 2.97
C ALA A 40 21.11 -11.76 2.90
N PRO A 41 21.45 -10.47 3.04
CA PRO A 41 20.47 -9.39 3.01
C PRO A 41 19.94 -9.18 1.58
N ILE A 42 18.66 -9.49 1.39
CA ILE A 42 17.93 -9.19 0.14
C ILE A 42 16.75 -8.25 0.46
N PRO A 43 16.45 -7.26 -0.39
CA PRO A 43 15.27 -6.42 -0.19
C PRO A 43 14.00 -7.27 -0.16
N ARG A 44 13.02 -6.84 0.65
CA ARG A 44 11.65 -7.32 0.51
C ARG A 44 11.07 -6.76 -0.78
N LEU A 45 10.18 -7.50 -1.42
CA LEU A 45 9.71 -7.21 -2.77
C LEU A 45 8.19 -7.08 -2.76
N ALA A 46 7.67 -6.06 -3.45
CA ALA A 46 6.27 -6.06 -3.90
C ALA A 46 6.23 -6.71 -5.28
N CYS A 47 5.36 -7.71 -5.44
CA CYS A 47 5.23 -8.46 -6.68
C CYS A 47 3.97 -8.02 -7.44
N LEU A 48 4.11 -7.84 -8.75
CA LEU A 48 3.01 -7.57 -9.67
C LEU A 48 3.06 -8.58 -10.82
N SER A 49 1.94 -8.77 -11.48
CA SER A 49 1.81 -9.69 -12.61
C SER A 49 1.47 -8.93 -13.89
N GLU A 50 2.27 -9.15 -14.92
CA GLU A 50 2.00 -8.76 -16.31
C GLU A 50 1.26 -9.91 -16.99
N ILE A 51 -0.04 -9.74 -17.23
CA ILE A 51 -0.88 -10.75 -17.86
C ILE A 51 -1.87 -10.07 -18.81
N PRO A 52 -2.13 -10.63 -20.01
CA PRO A 52 -3.28 -10.19 -20.81
C PRO A 52 -4.59 -10.29 -19.99
N LEU A 53 -5.40 -9.23 -20.01
CA LEU A 53 -6.58 -9.11 -19.13
C LEU A 53 -7.60 -10.21 -19.38
N GLU A 54 -7.68 -10.75 -20.59
CA GLU A 54 -8.52 -11.89 -20.94
C GLU A 54 -8.17 -13.19 -20.18
N PHE A 55 -6.98 -13.25 -19.55
CA PHE A 55 -6.54 -14.40 -18.76
C PHE A 55 -6.52 -14.13 -17.25
N ILE A 56 -7.04 -13.00 -16.79
CA ILE A 56 -6.97 -12.55 -15.39
C ILE A 56 -7.54 -13.58 -14.41
N ASP A 57 -8.61 -14.27 -14.79
CA ASP A 57 -9.23 -15.35 -14.01
C ASP A 57 -8.28 -16.50 -13.67
N ARG A 58 -7.26 -16.74 -14.50
CA ARG A 58 -6.24 -17.76 -14.21
C ARG A 58 -5.38 -17.37 -13.01
N LEU A 59 -5.12 -16.07 -12.86
CA LEU A 59 -4.26 -15.51 -11.84
C LEU A 59 -5.06 -15.29 -10.55
N THR A 60 -6.30 -14.78 -10.65
CA THR A 60 -7.14 -14.52 -9.47
C THR A 60 -7.51 -15.80 -8.71
N ARG A 61 -7.74 -16.92 -9.42
CA ARG A 61 -7.93 -18.24 -8.80
C ARG A 61 -6.75 -18.73 -7.94
N ARG A 62 -5.52 -18.27 -8.23
CA ARG A 62 -4.31 -18.72 -7.54
C ARG A 62 -3.81 -17.72 -6.49
N CYS A 63 -3.94 -16.44 -6.79
CA CYS A 63 -3.21 -15.38 -6.10
C CYS A 63 -4.10 -14.40 -5.34
N GLY A 64 -5.43 -14.46 -5.52
CA GLY A 64 -6.39 -13.62 -4.81
C GLY A 64 -7.44 -13.00 -5.74
N LEU A 65 -8.62 -12.75 -5.21
CA LEU A 65 -9.76 -12.25 -5.99
C LEU A 65 -9.77 -10.72 -6.15
N TYR A 66 -8.90 -10.02 -5.44
CA TYR A 66 -8.82 -8.56 -5.44
C TYR A 66 -7.48 -8.11 -5.99
N GLY A 67 -7.40 -6.91 -6.52
CA GLY A 67 -6.12 -6.37 -6.96
C GLY A 67 -6.14 -4.92 -7.38
N VAL A 68 -4.96 -4.34 -7.47
CA VAL A 68 -4.74 -2.97 -7.94
C VAL A 68 -3.77 -3.00 -9.10
N ALA A 69 -4.11 -2.28 -10.17
CA ALA A 69 -3.36 -2.29 -11.41
C ALA A 69 -2.72 -0.93 -11.69
N PHE A 70 -1.54 -0.98 -12.28
CA PHE A 70 -0.76 0.19 -12.67
C PHE A 70 -0.28 0.05 -14.10
N THR A 71 -0.01 1.18 -14.75
CA THR A 71 0.65 1.16 -16.05
C THR A 71 2.10 0.68 -15.90
N ARG A 72 2.59 -0.06 -16.91
CA ARG A 72 3.98 -0.52 -16.93
C ARG A 72 5.00 0.63 -16.79
N PRO A 73 4.85 1.79 -17.47
CA PRO A 73 5.77 2.91 -17.30
C PRO A 73 5.83 3.44 -15.86
N PHE A 74 4.70 3.47 -15.15
CA PHE A 74 4.65 3.90 -13.75
C PHE A 74 5.50 2.97 -12.87
N VAL A 75 5.27 1.66 -12.95
CA VAL A 75 6.01 0.66 -12.15
C VAL A 75 7.50 0.65 -12.50
N ALA A 76 7.86 0.78 -13.78
CA ALA A 76 9.25 0.86 -14.21
C ALA A 76 9.95 2.11 -13.63
N LYS A 77 9.27 3.26 -13.61
CA LYS A 77 9.79 4.50 -13.00
C LYS A 77 9.99 4.36 -11.49
N ALA A 78 9.17 3.53 -10.83
CA ALA A 78 9.31 3.20 -9.41
C ALA A 78 10.44 2.17 -9.12
N GLY A 79 11.25 1.81 -10.12
CA GLY A 79 12.33 0.82 -9.95
C GLY A 79 11.86 -0.62 -10.06
N GLY A 80 10.62 -0.85 -10.50
CA GLY A 80 10.12 -2.18 -10.79
C GLY A 80 10.77 -2.78 -12.04
N THR A 81 11.10 -4.06 -12.00
CA THR A 81 11.63 -4.78 -13.15
C THR A 81 11.05 -6.19 -13.27
N ARG A 82 11.14 -6.74 -14.47
CA ARG A 82 10.72 -8.10 -14.79
C ARG A 82 11.62 -9.11 -14.12
N VAL A 83 11.01 -10.22 -13.69
CA VAL A 83 11.75 -11.40 -13.27
C VAL A 83 12.27 -12.16 -14.48
N TRP A 84 13.57 -12.46 -14.47
CA TRP A 84 14.21 -13.35 -15.42
C TRP A 84 14.22 -14.75 -14.88
N TYR A 85 13.56 -15.62 -15.63
CA TYR A 85 13.43 -17.03 -15.34
C TYR A 85 14.53 -17.80 -16.08
N LEU A 86 15.45 -18.40 -15.33
CA LEU A 86 16.54 -19.21 -15.85
C LEU A 86 16.24 -20.69 -15.70
N ASP A 87 16.46 -21.46 -16.77
CA ASP A 87 16.31 -22.92 -16.75
C ASP A 87 17.33 -23.54 -15.79
N GLY A 88 16.86 -24.17 -14.71
CA GLY A 88 17.71 -24.79 -13.69
C GLY A 88 18.46 -26.04 -14.17
N GLU A 89 18.07 -26.62 -15.31
CA GLU A 89 18.80 -27.75 -15.91
C GLU A 89 19.92 -27.28 -16.84
N ASN A 90 19.94 -26.00 -17.21
CA ASN A 90 20.93 -25.44 -18.11
C ASN A 90 22.26 -25.16 -17.37
N PRO A 91 23.40 -25.71 -17.83
CA PRO A 91 24.70 -25.50 -17.18
C PRO A 91 25.14 -24.02 -17.09
N LEU A 92 24.71 -23.15 -18.01
CA LEU A 92 25.02 -21.73 -17.95
C LEU A 92 24.22 -21.01 -16.87
N SER A 93 22.94 -21.36 -16.69
CA SER A 93 22.12 -20.86 -15.59
C SER A 93 22.72 -21.26 -14.24
N ASN A 94 23.21 -22.50 -14.12
CA ASN A 94 23.82 -22.98 -12.89
C ASN A 94 25.08 -22.18 -12.52
N ARG A 95 25.88 -21.76 -13.51
CA ARG A 95 27.03 -20.86 -13.24
C ARG A 95 26.62 -19.52 -12.65
N TYR A 96 25.47 -18.97 -13.06
CA TYR A 96 24.95 -17.74 -12.46
C TYR A 96 24.60 -17.99 -10.98
N PHE A 97 23.86 -19.05 -10.68
CA PHE A 97 23.49 -19.36 -9.29
C PHE A 97 24.70 -19.68 -8.42
N ASP A 98 25.69 -20.40 -8.95
CA ASP A 98 26.96 -20.66 -8.27
C ASP A 98 27.72 -19.36 -7.94
N GLN A 99 27.71 -18.39 -8.87
CA GLN A 99 28.31 -17.08 -8.62
C GLN A 99 27.56 -16.30 -7.53
N ILE A 100 26.22 -16.35 -7.50
CA ILE A 100 25.44 -15.75 -6.41
C ILE A 100 25.79 -16.39 -5.06
N LEU A 101 25.88 -17.71 -5.00
CA LEU A 101 26.27 -18.43 -3.77
C LEU A 101 27.67 -18.03 -3.31
N ARG A 102 28.61 -17.88 -4.25
CA ARG A 102 29.95 -17.38 -3.95
C ARG A 102 29.95 -15.97 -3.36
N LEU A 103 29.14 -15.06 -3.89
CA LEU A 103 29.01 -13.69 -3.36
C LEU A 103 28.42 -13.70 -1.94
N ILE A 104 27.53 -14.64 -1.62
CA ILE A 104 27.02 -14.86 -0.26
C ILE A 104 28.17 -15.27 0.68
N ASP A 105 28.98 -16.26 0.28
CA ASP A 105 30.11 -16.76 1.07
C ASP A 105 31.18 -15.68 1.30
N GLU A 106 31.48 -14.89 0.26
CA GLU A 106 32.44 -13.78 0.31
C GLU A 106 31.86 -12.52 1.00
N ARG A 107 30.54 -12.49 1.24
CA ARG A 107 29.77 -11.35 1.75
C ARG A 107 29.92 -10.08 0.91
N ASP A 108 30.10 -10.23 -0.40
CA ASP A 108 30.21 -9.12 -1.34
C ASP A 108 28.84 -8.77 -1.94
N PHE A 109 28.07 -7.98 -1.17
CA PHE A 109 26.74 -7.53 -1.56
C PHE A 109 26.76 -6.22 -2.36
N GLN A 110 27.93 -5.68 -2.67
CA GLN A 110 28.07 -4.50 -3.53
C GLN A 110 28.28 -4.86 -5.00
N ASP A 111 28.58 -6.14 -5.28
CA ASP A 111 28.68 -6.65 -6.65
C ASP A 111 27.39 -6.43 -7.45
N ASP A 112 27.52 -6.00 -8.70
CA ASP A 112 26.38 -5.72 -9.58
C ASP A 112 25.50 -6.96 -9.81
N LEU A 113 26.09 -8.16 -9.81
CA LEU A 113 25.36 -9.42 -9.93
C LEU A 113 24.49 -9.68 -8.69
N TRP A 114 24.95 -9.29 -7.51
CA TRP A 114 24.15 -9.36 -6.29
C TRP A 114 22.89 -8.48 -6.40
N GLN A 115 23.04 -7.28 -6.95
CA GLN A 115 21.92 -6.35 -7.14
C GLN A 115 20.86 -6.89 -8.12
N LEU A 116 21.23 -7.81 -9.03
CA LEU A 116 20.32 -8.49 -9.95
C LEU A 116 19.63 -9.72 -9.35
N ALA A 117 20.20 -10.30 -8.29
CA ALA A 117 19.70 -11.52 -7.66
C ALA A 117 18.19 -11.51 -7.30
N PRO A 118 17.60 -10.39 -6.80
CA PRO A 118 16.16 -10.34 -6.51
C PRO A 118 15.26 -10.50 -7.73
N PHE A 119 15.80 -10.35 -8.93
CA PHE A 119 15.05 -10.36 -10.19
C PHE A 119 15.35 -11.58 -11.06
N VAL A 120 16.11 -12.55 -10.53
CA VAL A 120 16.41 -13.80 -11.24
C VAL A 120 15.89 -14.98 -10.44
N ASP A 121 15.13 -15.84 -11.12
CA ASP A 121 14.56 -17.06 -10.53
C ASP A 121 14.89 -18.30 -11.35
N PRO A 122 15.14 -19.45 -10.70
CA PRO A 122 15.17 -20.72 -11.39
C PRO A 122 13.76 -21.15 -11.79
N THR A 123 13.57 -21.63 -13.01
CA THR A 123 12.36 -22.36 -13.40
C THR A 123 12.56 -23.85 -13.25
N GLY A 124 11.56 -24.52 -12.65
CA GLY A 124 11.50 -25.97 -12.64
C GLY A 124 11.02 -26.54 -13.99
N ALA A 125 11.31 -27.82 -14.23
CA ALA A 125 10.83 -28.54 -15.40
C ALA A 125 9.29 -28.54 -15.45
N GLY A 126 8.71 -27.91 -16.46
CA GLY A 126 7.29 -28.06 -16.83
C GLY A 126 6.38 -26.84 -16.67
N TYR A 127 6.75 -25.80 -15.91
CA TYR A 127 5.95 -24.58 -15.82
C TYR A 127 6.51 -23.47 -16.70
N ARG A 128 5.79 -23.14 -17.77
CA ARG A 128 6.15 -22.07 -18.70
C ARG A 128 5.37 -20.82 -18.35
N PHE A 129 6.07 -19.80 -17.86
CA PHE A 129 5.58 -18.42 -17.65
C PHE A 129 5.36 -17.68 -18.98
N ASP A 130 4.82 -18.37 -19.98
CA ASP A 130 4.69 -17.83 -21.34
C ASP A 130 3.52 -16.84 -21.45
N TRP A 131 2.57 -16.92 -20.51
CA TRP A 131 1.35 -16.10 -20.49
C TRP A 131 1.31 -15.07 -19.35
N GLU A 132 2.18 -15.18 -18.36
CA GLU A 132 2.31 -14.29 -17.19
C GLU A 132 3.79 -13.92 -17.01
N ARG A 133 4.09 -12.68 -16.68
CA ARG A 133 5.43 -12.28 -16.21
C ARG A 133 5.34 -11.59 -14.86
N GLU A 134 6.08 -12.09 -13.89
CA GLU A 134 6.24 -11.41 -12.61
C GLU A 134 7.12 -10.16 -12.77
N TRP A 135 6.71 -9.09 -12.10
CA TRP A 135 7.48 -7.88 -11.87
C TRP A 135 7.69 -7.70 -10.38
N ARG A 136 8.86 -7.18 -10.00
CA ARG A 136 9.21 -6.94 -8.60
C ARG A 136 9.67 -5.52 -8.39
N VAL A 137 9.17 -4.90 -7.34
CA VAL A 137 9.56 -3.57 -6.87
C VAL A 137 10.24 -3.71 -5.51
N PRO A 138 11.54 -3.40 -5.39
CA PRO A 138 12.24 -3.41 -4.11
C PRO A 138 11.61 -2.45 -3.11
N ASN A 139 11.46 -2.90 -1.86
CA ASN A 139 10.96 -2.11 -0.73
C ASN A 139 9.51 -1.62 -0.85
N GLY A 140 8.75 -2.11 -1.83
CA GLY A 140 7.34 -1.80 -2.01
C GLY A 140 7.06 -0.78 -3.10
N LEU A 141 5.79 -0.53 -3.38
CA LEU A 141 5.35 0.41 -4.42
C LEU A 141 4.46 1.48 -3.80
N ARG A 142 4.94 2.72 -3.74
CA ARG A 142 4.14 3.89 -3.32
C ARG A 142 3.46 4.51 -4.53
N PHE A 143 2.23 4.98 -4.35
CA PHE A 143 1.40 5.55 -5.40
C PHE A 143 0.35 6.51 -4.82
N ALA A 144 -0.18 7.39 -5.67
CA ALA A 144 -1.42 8.13 -5.42
C ALA A 144 -2.59 7.46 -6.15
N LEU A 145 -3.84 7.71 -5.76
CA LEU A 145 -5.01 7.07 -6.41
C LEU A 145 -5.04 7.33 -7.92
N ARG A 146 -4.63 8.53 -8.36
CA ARG A 146 -4.49 8.89 -9.79
C ARG A 146 -3.49 8.03 -10.59
N ASP A 147 -2.58 7.34 -9.91
CA ASP A 147 -1.61 6.45 -10.57
C ASP A 147 -2.20 5.05 -10.79
N VAL A 148 -3.30 4.72 -10.12
CA VAL A 148 -4.04 3.47 -10.28
C VAL A 148 -4.75 3.49 -11.63
N ALA A 149 -4.46 2.49 -12.46
CA ALA A 149 -5.10 2.32 -13.76
C ALA A 149 -6.50 1.69 -13.63
N PHE A 150 -6.63 0.71 -12.72
CA PHE A 150 -7.90 0.12 -12.33
C PHE A 150 -7.75 -0.75 -11.08
N VAL A 151 -8.89 -1.13 -10.51
CA VAL A 151 -9.00 -2.08 -9.40
C VAL A 151 -9.78 -3.31 -9.85
N LEU A 152 -9.42 -4.46 -9.28
CA LEU A 152 -10.10 -5.73 -9.47
C LEU A 152 -10.86 -6.09 -8.21
N THR A 153 -12.15 -6.39 -8.39
CA THR A 153 -13.03 -6.89 -7.34
C THR A 153 -13.93 -7.98 -7.92
N PRO A 154 -14.31 -9.00 -7.14
CA PRO A 154 -15.36 -9.92 -7.55
C PRO A 154 -16.72 -9.23 -7.50
N ASP A 155 -17.62 -9.57 -8.42
CA ASP A 155 -19.03 -9.22 -8.35
C ASP A 155 -19.84 -10.16 -7.45
N GLU A 156 -21.15 -9.98 -7.41
CA GLU A 156 -22.07 -10.82 -6.62
C GLU A 156 -22.02 -12.30 -7.03
N ASP A 157 -21.68 -12.60 -8.29
CA ASP A 157 -21.53 -13.95 -8.84
C ASP A 157 -20.08 -14.48 -8.72
N GLY A 158 -19.16 -13.68 -8.16
CA GLY A 158 -17.75 -14.01 -8.00
C GLY A 158 -16.90 -13.84 -9.26
N GLN A 159 -17.43 -13.21 -10.32
CA GLN A 159 -16.69 -12.86 -11.53
C GLN A 159 -15.89 -11.58 -11.34
N GLN A 160 -14.76 -11.48 -12.04
CA GLN A 160 -13.88 -10.32 -11.91
C GLN A 160 -14.45 -9.10 -12.62
N GLN A 161 -14.58 -8.00 -11.88
CA GLN A 161 -14.91 -6.68 -12.39
C GLN A 161 -13.67 -5.78 -12.38
N ILE A 162 -13.60 -4.91 -13.38
CA ILE A 162 -12.56 -3.90 -13.55
C ILE A 162 -13.20 -2.53 -13.31
N THR A 163 -12.61 -1.75 -12.42
CA THR A 163 -13.03 -0.39 -12.12
C THR A 163 -11.88 0.57 -12.43
N GLU A 164 -12.01 1.37 -13.50
CA GLU A 164 -10.93 2.23 -14.03
C GLU A 164 -10.79 3.58 -13.31
N GLU A 165 -11.89 4.12 -12.79
CA GLU A 165 -11.91 5.43 -12.12
C GLU A 165 -11.92 5.26 -10.59
N VAL A 166 -10.74 5.21 -9.97
CA VAL A 166 -10.61 5.16 -8.51
C VAL A 166 -10.47 6.57 -7.97
N GLU A 167 -11.55 7.09 -7.42
CA GLU A 167 -11.61 8.43 -6.85
C GLU A 167 -12.02 8.35 -5.38
N PHE A 168 -11.54 9.34 -4.63
CA PHE A 168 -11.92 9.59 -3.26
C PHE A 168 -12.16 11.08 -3.12
N HIS A 169 -13.34 11.45 -2.64
CA HIS A 169 -13.75 12.85 -2.52
C HIS A 169 -14.00 13.19 -1.04
N GLY A 170 -13.59 14.41 -0.67
CA GLY A 170 -13.75 14.96 0.67
C GLY A 170 -15.20 15.05 1.12
N ALA A 171 -15.43 14.96 2.43
CA ALA A 171 -16.72 14.69 3.04
C ALA A 171 -17.82 15.72 2.72
N PHE A 172 -19.04 15.21 2.44
CA PHE A 172 -20.27 16.00 2.40
C PHE A 172 -21.21 15.57 3.53
N LEU A 173 -21.61 16.52 4.39
CA LEU A 173 -22.76 16.36 5.29
C LEU A 173 -23.51 17.68 5.48
N VAL A 174 -24.82 17.70 5.22
CA VAL A 174 -25.80 18.65 5.81
C VAL A 174 -27.24 18.10 5.61
N PRO A 175 -28.24 18.30 6.50
CA PRO A 175 -28.27 18.51 7.96
C PRO A 175 -29.12 17.47 8.73
N GLY A 176 -28.66 17.03 9.92
CA GLY A 176 -29.54 16.44 10.95
C GLY A 176 -28.96 15.36 11.86
N ASP A 177 -27.87 14.68 11.49
CA ASP A 177 -27.31 13.58 12.27
C ASP A 177 -25.80 13.68 12.51
N ILE A 178 -25.40 13.14 13.64
CA ILE A 178 -24.03 12.99 14.13
C ILE A 178 -23.40 11.81 13.36
N GLY A 179 -22.75 12.08 12.23
CA GLY A 179 -22.04 11.07 11.43
C GLY A 179 -20.90 11.71 10.62
N VAL A 180 -20.07 10.90 9.96
CA VAL A 180 -19.12 11.32 8.92
C VAL A 180 -19.38 10.42 7.71
N SER A 181 -19.41 10.97 6.51
CA SER A 181 -19.63 10.19 5.29
C SER A 181 -18.61 10.59 4.23
N TRP A 182 -18.00 9.59 3.59
CA TRP A 182 -16.99 9.76 2.55
C TRP A 182 -17.50 9.20 1.23
N ASP A 183 -17.28 9.94 0.15
CA ASP A 183 -17.61 9.48 -1.19
C ASP A 183 -16.38 8.85 -1.85
N SER A 184 -16.54 7.64 -2.37
CA SER A 184 -15.44 6.90 -3.01
C SER A 184 -15.98 5.87 -3.96
N THR A 185 -15.19 5.54 -5.00
CA THR A 185 -15.55 4.50 -5.96
C THR A 185 -15.77 3.14 -5.29
N LEU A 186 -15.09 2.87 -4.18
CA LEU A 186 -15.23 1.63 -3.41
C LEU A 186 -15.80 1.94 -2.04
N GLU A 187 -17.05 1.54 -1.77
CA GLU A 187 -17.71 1.78 -0.47
C GLU A 187 -16.85 1.35 0.74
N SER A 188 -16.12 0.24 0.61
CA SER A 188 -15.18 -0.23 1.64
C SER A 188 -14.06 0.78 1.97
N LEU A 189 -13.58 1.54 0.98
CA LEU A 189 -12.59 2.61 1.17
C LEU A 189 -13.16 3.76 1.98
N GLY A 190 -14.35 4.25 1.62
CA GLY A 190 -15.07 5.26 2.39
C GLY A 190 -15.26 4.87 3.85
N ARG A 191 -15.72 3.64 4.12
CA ARG A 191 -15.90 3.12 5.48
C ARG A 191 -14.59 2.99 6.26
N ALA A 192 -13.50 2.60 5.60
CA ALA A 192 -12.19 2.50 6.26
C ALA A 192 -11.64 3.87 6.65
N VAL A 193 -11.83 4.89 5.81
CA VAL A 193 -11.46 6.27 6.12
C VAL A 193 -12.34 6.83 7.24
N GLU A 194 -13.64 6.55 7.22
CA GLU A 194 -14.57 6.93 8.30
C GLU A 194 -14.11 6.37 9.66
N ALA A 195 -13.79 5.08 9.72
CA ALA A 195 -13.31 4.44 10.94
C ALA A 195 -12.04 5.11 11.49
N LYS A 196 -11.09 5.44 10.61
CA LYS A 196 -9.85 6.15 10.96
C LYS A 196 -10.12 7.54 11.56
N VAL A 197 -11.08 8.29 11.01
CA VAL A 197 -11.48 9.60 11.55
C VAL A 197 -12.18 9.47 12.90
N ILE A 198 -13.01 8.44 13.08
CA ILE A 198 -13.64 8.13 14.37
C ILE A 198 -12.57 7.82 15.43
N GLU A 199 -11.52 7.07 15.07
CA GLU A 199 -10.41 6.79 15.98
C GLU A 199 -9.60 8.05 16.31
N PHE A 200 -9.35 8.92 15.32
CA PHE A 200 -8.70 10.22 15.54
C PHE A 200 -9.46 11.03 16.60
N ARG A 201 -10.78 11.15 16.48
CA ARG A 201 -11.64 11.86 17.45
C ARG A 201 -11.75 11.21 18.82
N ARG A 202 -11.27 9.98 18.99
CA ARG A 202 -11.12 9.36 20.32
C ARG A 202 -9.78 9.73 20.96
N ALA A 203 -8.74 9.93 20.15
CA ALA A 203 -7.41 10.26 20.62
C ALA A 203 -7.20 11.78 20.80
N TYR A 204 -7.88 12.59 19.99
CA TYR A 204 -7.80 14.04 19.98
C TYR A 204 -9.17 14.66 20.18
N SER A 205 -9.19 15.84 20.78
CA SER A 205 -10.41 16.63 20.90
C SER A 205 -10.18 18.10 20.61
N THR A 206 -11.28 18.81 20.38
CA THR A 206 -11.27 20.26 20.25
C THR A 206 -11.12 20.90 21.64
N PRO A 207 -10.55 22.10 21.73
CA PRO A 207 -10.37 22.77 23.02
C PRO A 207 -11.69 23.20 23.70
N VAL A 208 -12.79 23.27 22.94
CA VAL A 208 -14.09 23.83 23.38
C VAL A 208 -14.63 23.13 24.64
N GLU A 209 -14.49 21.81 24.73
CA GLU A 209 -15.09 21.03 25.82
C GLU A 209 -14.17 20.89 27.05
N TYR A 210 -12.87 21.17 26.90
CA TYR A 210 -11.86 20.76 27.89
C TYR A 210 -11.03 21.92 28.44
N LEU A 211 -10.87 23.01 27.69
CA LEU A 211 -10.03 24.13 28.10
C LEU A 211 -10.88 25.33 28.56
N PRO A 212 -10.45 26.05 29.61
CA PRO A 212 -11.12 27.28 30.00
C PRO A 212 -10.86 28.36 28.95
N TRP A 213 -11.87 29.19 28.72
CA TRP A 213 -11.79 30.35 27.84
C TRP A 213 -11.58 31.62 28.65
N ASP A 214 -10.52 32.38 28.37
CA ASP A 214 -10.19 33.65 29.02
C ASP A 214 -9.56 34.65 28.04
N GLU A 215 -9.75 35.94 28.28
CA GLU A 215 -9.21 37.06 27.48
C GLU A 215 -9.33 36.93 25.93
N GLY A 216 -10.32 36.18 25.45
CA GLY A 216 -10.56 35.99 24.01
C GLY A 216 -9.85 34.78 23.39
N GLY A 217 -9.36 33.84 24.19
CA GLY A 217 -8.84 32.56 23.70
C GLY A 217 -8.90 31.43 24.74
N PHE A 218 -8.54 30.23 24.31
CA PHE A 218 -8.36 29.10 25.22
C PHE A 218 -7.07 29.25 26.03
N VAL A 219 -7.15 28.96 27.33
CA VAL A 219 -5.98 28.85 28.19
C VAL A 219 -5.46 27.42 28.08
N TRP A 220 -4.34 27.27 27.37
CA TRP A 220 -3.71 25.98 27.11
C TRP A 220 -2.95 25.48 28.34
N ILE A 221 -3.40 24.35 28.88
CA ILE A 221 -2.75 23.62 30.00
C ILE A 221 -2.06 22.33 29.55
N VAL A 222 -2.20 21.99 28.27
CA VAL A 222 -1.56 20.87 27.56
C VAL A 222 -0.93 21.40 26.28
N GLU A 223 -0.18 20.56 25.57
CA GLU A 223 0.38 20.94 24.27
C GLU A 223 -0.73 21.27 23.27
N LYS A 224 -0.55 22.38 22.56
CA LYS A 224 -1.41 22.82 21.47
C LYS A 224 -0.90 22.24 20.17
N LEU A 225 -1.76 21.55 19.43
CA LEU A 225 -1.46 21.02 18.10
C LEU A 225 -2.28 21.73 17.04
N SER A 226 -1.68 21.96 15.87
CA SER A 226 -2.43 22.27 14.66
C SER A 226 -3.09 21.01 14.09
N THR A 227 -4.03 21.16 13.15
CA THR A 227 -4.60 20.00 12.43
C THR A 227 -3.50 19.19 11.73
N ASP A 228 -2.54 19.86 11.10
CA ASP A 228 -1.40 19.21 10.42
C ASP A 228 -0.56 18.38 11.41
N ASP A 229 -0.19 18.97 12.55
CA ASP A 229 0.61 18.27 13.57
C ASP A 229 -0.15 17.07 14.16
N ALA A 230 -1.42 17.26 14.51
CA ALA A 230 -2.24 16.18 15.07
C ALA A 230 -2.44 15.04 14.07
N MET A 231 -2.65 15.35 12.78
CA MET A 231 -2.75 14.35 11.73
C MET A 231 -1.42 13.63 11.49
N ALA A 232 -0.30 14.36 11.44
CA ALA A 232 1.03 13.79 11.25
C ALA A 232 1.43 12.86 12.41
N GLU A 233 1.00 13.16 13.63
CA GLU A 233 1.23 12.30 14.79
C GLU A 233 0.33 11.07 14.81
N PHE A 234 -0.92 11.19 14.36
CA PHE A 234 -1.90 10.11 14.44
C PHE A 234 -1.82 9.13 13.26
N PHE A 235 -1.62 9.63 12.05
CA PHE A 235 -1.66 8.84 10.83
C PHE A 235 -0.25 8.47 10.36
N ASP A 236 0.11 7.18 10.49
CA ASP A 236 1.40 6.66 10.02
C ASP A 236 1.64 6.90 8.51
N SER A 237 0.59 6.70 7.71
CA SER A 237 0.62 6.93 6.26
C SER A 237 -0.80 6.97 5.70
N LEU A 238 -1.05 7.93 4.83
CA LEU A 238 -2.27 8.04 4.04
C LEU A 238 -1.92 8.37 2.59
N GLU A 239 -2.76 7.91 1.68
CA GLU A 239 -2.73 8.38 0.30
C GLU A 239 -3.05 9.88 0.27
N PRO A 240 -2.36 10.69 -0.56
CA PRO A 240 -2.48 12.15 -0.52
C PRO A 240 -3.89 12.71 -0.66
N SER A 241 -4.71 12.22 -1.59
CA SER A 241 -6.09 12.73 -1.75
C SER A 241 -6.97 12.40 -0.55
N ILE A 242 -6.74 11.26 0.10
CA ILE A 242 -7.41 10.88 1.35
C ILE A 242 -6.92 11.75 2.50
N PHE A 243 -5.61 12.02 2.58
CA PHE A 243 -5.05 12.93 3.58
C PHE A 243 -5.67 14.32 3.45
N ASP A 244 -5.66 14.91 2.27
CA ASP A 244 -6.22 16.24 2.00
C ASP A 244 -7.71 16.28 2.36
N ALA A 245 -8.46 15.24 1.99
CA ALA A 245 -9.88 15.11 2.30
C ALA A 245 -10.17 15.05 3.81
N ILE A 246 -9.36 14.30 4.58
CA ILE A 246 -9.47 14.23 6.04
C ILE A 246 -9.03 15.56 6.67
N TYR A 247 -7.96 16.16 6.17
CA TYR A 247 -7.45 17.44 6.65
C TYR A 247 -8.51 18.52 6.53
N ASP A 248 -9.08 18.72 5.33
CA ASP A 248 -10.10 19.75 5.10
C ASP A 248 -11.32 19.55 6.00
N HIS A 249 -11.71 18.30 6.23
CA HIS A 249 -12.80 17.95 7.13
C HIS A 249 -12.48 18.31 8.59
N LEU A 250 -11.32 17.87 9.11
CA LEU A 250 -10.92 18.10 10.49
C LEU A 250 -10.61 19.57 10.76
N ASP A 251 -9.91 20.26 9.86
CA ASP A 251 -9.57 21.67 9.99
C ASP A 251 -10.81 22.56 9.99
N GLY A 252 -11.84 22.16 9.22
CA GLY A 252 -13.17 22.78 9.26
C GLY A 252 -13.91 22.59 10.58
N GLU A 253 -13.61 21.54 11.35
CA GLU A 253 -14.14 21.32 12.71
C GLU A 253 -13.38 22.12 13.76
N SER A 254 -12.05 22.06 13.72
CA SER A 254 -11.16 22.80 14.60
C SER A 254 -9.78 22.93 13.97
N THR A 255 -9.20 24.13 14.05
CA THR A 255 -7.81 24.39 13.65
C THR A 255 -6.81 24.08 14.77
N GLU A 256 -7.32 23.74 15.96
CA GLU A 256 -6.55 23.53 17.18
C GLU A 256 -7.01 22.25 17.87
N TRP A 257 -6.04 21.43 18.28
CA TRP A 257 -6.30 20.12 18.86
C TRP A 257 -5.47 19.91 20.13
N LEU A 258 -6.02 19.07 21.00
CA LEU A 258 -5.34 18.56 22.19
C LEU A 258 -5.38 17.04 22.21
N ARG A 259 -4.36 16.41 22.80
CA ARG A 259 -4.34 14.96 23.04
C ARG A 259 -5.15 14.63 24.28
N MET A 260 -6.00 13.61 24.18
CA MET A 260 -6.77 13.13 25.33
C MET A 260 -5.87 12.52 26.42
N SER A 261 -4.75 11.89 26.02
CA SER A 261 -3.76 11.34 26.95
C SER A 261 -3.12 12.39 27.86
N ASP A 262 -2.92 13.60 27.33
CA ASP A 262 -2.27 14.68 28.08
C ASP A 262 -3.22 15.21 29.15
N LEU A 263 -4.53 15.26 28.86
CA LEU A 263 -5.55 15.64 29.84
C LEU A 263 -5.74 14.58 30.92
N ASP A 264 -5.73 13.29 30.55
CA ASP A 264 -5.85 12.20 31.51
C ASP A 264 -4.67 12.21 32.48
N SER A 265 -3.46 12.51 31.99
CA SER A 265 -2.25 12.62 32.81
C SER A 265 -2.27 13.77 33.83
N LEU A 266 -3.12 14.79 33.63
CA LEU A 266 -3.29 15.89 34.58
C LEU A 266 -4.29 15.57 35.72
N ARG A 267 -5.07 14.50 35.57
CA ARG A 267 -6.08 14.06 36.55
C ARG A 267 -5.53 13.06 37.57
N ASP A 268 -4.38 12.45 37.27
CA ASP A 268 -3.62 11.55 38.12
C ASP A 268 -2.62 12.29 39.02
#